data_AF-A0A0D9P691-F1
#
_entry.id   AF-A0A0D9P691-F1
#
_cell.length_a   1.000
_cell.length_b   1.000
_cell.length_c   1.000
_cell.angle_alpha   90.00
_cell.angle_beta   90.00
_cell.angle_gamma   90.00
#
_symmetry.space_group_name_H-M   'P 1'
#
loop_
_entity.id
_entity.type
_entity.pdbx_description
1 polymer ?
#
loop_
_entity_poly.entity_id
_entity_poly.type
_entity_poly.pdbx_seq_one_letter_code
_entity_poly.pdbx_strand_id
1 'polypeptide(L)'
;MHRQPFIPARNSRHRIAALSLYRALLRSTRKIDVPKDAQRPARDAMTRAVRKAFVRNRAYTSYRLVYASMVAGYKFLSLLSTAQKPGCPEHTQLIEHLRRRGDLNPSHSKPKDTVRRPREPFLKNVAGHDDGHPVYKPTYIPHSFRYRIPSVSATADGQPFLRLKKPQPRALSKMIGVKGRIFISKIRKLVEIDGEPRWNAAQEDQWDELMAKQMKAERVRGESERSGVNGGGQKVSESSFSWSVQLTRLWWEWQVERMWRDWTARGEALHQVVEEQKTQLRRKDAVDSETLQKRSLKAGSMPSSRNLDTPPNVDVYPARPYPLTASIPAVLAKQTGRQQMGGTGKSVDPFTEPAWNALVRAQSNRLLKWAGKGAASKE
;
A
#
# COMPACT_ATOMS: atom_id res chain seq x y z
N MET A 1 36.72 -11.10 31.41
CA MET A 1 36.33 -9.87 30.67
C MET A 1 35.78 -10.23 29.29
N HIS A 2 34.47 -10.33 29.13
CA HIS A 2 33.86 -10.59 27.82
C HIS A 2 33.91 -9.32 26.96
N ARG A 3 34.68 -9.36 25.86
CA ARG A 3 34.72 -8.27 24.88
C ARG A 3 33.37 -8.23 24.17
N GLN A 4 32.55 -7.22 24.48
CA GLN A 4 31.30 -7.02 23.75
C GLN A 4 31.61 -6.76 22.27
N PRO A 5 30.95 -7.45 21.32
CA PRO A 5 31.15 -7.21 19.90
C PRO A 5 30.72 -5.78 19.55
N PHE A 6 31.58 -5.06 18.84
CA PHE A 6 31.24 -3.71 18.39
C PHE A 6 30.13 -3.81 17.35
N ILE A 7 28.96 -3.24 17.64
CA ILE A 7 27.85 -3.18 16.69
C ILE A 7 27.88 -1.79 16.04
N PRO A 8 28.39 -1.65 14.81
CA PRO A 8 28.59 -0.33 14.22
C PRO A 8 27.27 0.43 14.00
N ALA A 9 26.17 -0.32 13.83
CA ALA A 9 24.82 0.24 13.70
C ALA A 9 24.32 0.97 14.96
N ARG A 10 24.84 0.65 16.15
CA ARG A 10 24.48 1.30 17.42
C ARG A 10 25.30 2.57 17.70
N ASN A 11 26.39 2.80 16.96
CA ASN A 11 27.22 3.98 17.11
C ASN A 11 26.85 5.04 16.07
N SER A 12 26.22 6.13 16.53
CA SER A 12 25.80 7.25 15.67
C SER A 12 26.96 7.89 14.90
N ARG A 13 28.14 8.05 15.55
CA ARG A 13 29.34 8.64 14.94
C ARG A 13 29.85 7.79 13.79
N HIS A 14 29.92 6.47 13.97
CA HIS A 14 30.33 5.55 12.90
C HIS A 14 29.34 5.60 11.73
N ARG A 15 28.03 5.58 12.01
CA ARG A 15 27.00 5.66 10.96
C ARG A 15 27.13 6.93 10.13
N ILE A 16 27.36 8.09 10.75
CA ILE A 16 27.58 9.36 10.07
C ILE A 16 28.87 9.33 9.23
N ALA A 17 29.96 8.81 9.78
CA ALA A 17 31.24 8.67 9.07
C ALA A 17 31.13 7.75 7.84
N ALA A 18 30.49 6.59 7.97
CA ALA A 18 30.29 5.67 6.86
C ALA A 18 29.40 6.27 5.76
N LEU A 19 28.32 6.98 6.14
CA LEU A 19 27.42 7.63 5.18
C LEU A 19 28.10 8.81 4.46
N SER A 20 28.90 9.60 5.17
CA SER A 20 29.65 10.71 4.57
C SER A 20 30.70 10.19 3.58
N LEU A 21 31.45 9.15 3.96
CA LEU A 21 32.41 8.48 3.07
C LEU A 21 31.74 7.87 1.83
N TYR A 22 30.62 7.18 2.01
CA TYR A 22 29.83 6.62 0.91
C TYR A 22 29.38 7.72 -0.07
N ARG A 23 28.85 8.83 0.45
CA ARG A 23 28.42 9.98 -0.38
C ARG A 23 29.61 10.65 -1.07
N ALA A 24 30.74 10.80 -0.39
CA ALA A 24 31.96 11.37 -0.96
C ALA A 24 32.49 10.54 -2.12
N LEU A 25 32.58 9.21 -1.95
CA LEU A 25 32.99 8.28 -2.99
C LEU A 25 32.07 8.37 -4.21
N LEU A 26 30.74 8.33 -4.02
CA LEU A 26 29.79 8.46 -5.12
C LEU A 26 29.84 9.81 -5.85
N ARG A 27 30.22 10.89 -5.15
CA ARG A 27 30.44 12.20 -5.79
C ARG A 27 31.73 12.19 -6.60
N SER A 28 32.81 11.61 -6.06
CA SER A 28 34.10 11.53 -6.74
C SER A 28 34.02 10.69 -8.03
N THR A 29 33.34 9.54 -8.02
CA THR A 29 33.20 8.69 -9.22
C THR A 29 32.45 9.35 -10.37
N ARG A 30 31.61 10.36 -10.09
CA ARG A 30 30.90 11.14 -11.12
C ARG A 30 31.78 12.19 -11.78
N LYS A 31 32.77 12.72 -11.06
CA LYS A 31 33.68 13.78 -11.51
C LYS A 31 34.85 13.27 -12.35
N ILE A 32 35.04 11.95 -12.44
CA ILE A 32 36.10 11.36 -13.26
C ILE A 32 35.73 11.48 -14.73
N ASP A 33 36.64 12.03 -15.52
CA ASP A 33 36.53 12.09 -16.97
C ASP A 33 36.75 10.70 -17.57
N VAL A 34 35.85 10.27 -18.43
CA VAL A 34 35.89 8.97 -19.12
C VAL A 34 35.52 9.25 -20.58
N PRO A 35 36.08 8.51 -21.57
CA PRO A 35 35.71 8.68 -22.98
C PRO A 35 34.19 8.75 -23.17
N LYS A 36 33.73 9.72 -24.00
CA LYS A 36 32.31 10.10 -24.12
C LYS A 36 31.40 8.90 -24.43
N ASP A 37 31.88 7.95 -25.23
CA ASP A 37 31.13 6.76 -25.65
C ASP A 37 30.91 5.75 -24.51
N ALA A 38 31.79 5.74 -23.50
CA ALA A 38 31.76 4.82 -22.36
C ALA A 38 31.40 5.53 -21.03
N GLN A 39 31.08 6.81 -21.06
CA GLN A 39 30.93 7.62 -19.84
C GLN A 39 29.79 7.12 -18.93
N ARG A 40 28.64 6.75 -19.52
CA ARG A 40 27.49 6.21 -18.77
C ARG A 40 27.75 4.81 -18.20
N PRO A 41 28.17 3.79 -18.99
CA PRO A 41 28.42 2.45 -18.45
C PRO A 41 29.54 2.44 -17.40
N ALA A 42 30.61 3.22 -17.59
CA ALA A 42 31.71 3.33 -16.63
C ALA A 42 31.28 3.95 -15.30
N ARG A 43 30.52 5.05 -15.32
CA ARG A 43 29.99 5.70 -14.11
C ARG A 43 29.06 4.77 -13.33
N ASP A 44 28.20 4.05 -14.04
CA ASP A 44 27.32 3.07 -13.44
C ASP A 44 28.10 1.89 -12.83
N ALA A 45 29.12 1.40 -13.52
CA ALA A 45 29.99 0.33 -13.02
C ALA A 45 30.74 0.72 -11.75
N MET A 46 31.35 1.91 -11.72
CA MET A 46 32.03 2.45 -10.54
C MET A 46 31.04 2.63 -9.37
N THR A 47 29.86 3.20 -9.65
CA THR A 47 28.79 3.37 -8.64
C THR A 47 28.33 2.01 -8.08
N ARG A 48 28.15 1.00 -8.94
CA ARG A 48 27.80 -0.37 -8.54
C ARG A 48 28.91 -1.00 -7.69
N ALA A 49 30.18 -0.80 -8.05
CA ALA A 49 31.32 -1.33 -7.30
C ALA A 49 31.37 -0.75 -5.88
N VAL A 50 31.23 0.57 -5.73
CA VAL A 50 31.16 1.24 -4.42
C VAL A 50 29.98 0.68 -3.60
N ARG A 51 28.78 0.62 -4.17
CA ARG A 51 27.61 0.05 -3.48
C ARG A 51 27.84 -1.39 -3.01
N LYS A 52 28.40 -2.23 -3.88
CA LYS A 52 28.70 -3.64 -3.57
C LYS A 52 29.72 -3.76 -2.44
N ALA A 53 30.73 -2.89 -2.39
CA ALA A 53 31.72 -2.88 -1.33
C ALA A 53 31.11 -2.54 0.05
N PHE A 54 30.25 -1.51 0.12
CA PHE A 54 29.55 -1.16 1.37
C PHE A 54 28.56 -2.24 1.81
N VAL A 55 27.84 -2.86 0.88
CA VAL A 55 26.94 -3.98 1.19
C VAL A 55 27.72 -5.17 1.74
N ARG A 56 28.88 -5.50 1.14
CA ARG A 56 29.75 -6.59 1.62
C ARG A 56 30.24 -6.34 3.05
N ASN A 57 30.61 -5.11 3.36
CA ASN A 57 31.20 -4.76 4.67
C ASN A 57 30.13 -4.49 5.76
N ARG A 58 28.83 -4.57 5.43
CA ARG A 58 27.73 -4.29 6.36
C ARG A 58 27.70 -5.24 7.57
N ALA A 59 28.19 -6.46 7.41
CA ALA A 59 28.18 -7.50 8.45
C ALA A 59 29.38 -7.44 9.40
N TYR A 60 30.33 -6.51 9.21
CA TYR A 60 31.51 -6.43 10.08
C TYR A 60 31.15 -5.93 11.47
N THR A 61 31.48 -6.74 12.47
CA THR A 61 31.27 -6.45 13.91
C THR A 61 32.59 -6.28 14.67
N SER A 62 33.73 -6.59 14.04
CA SER A 62 35.05 -6.38 14.64
C SER A 62 35.54 -4.96 14.40
N TYR A 63 35.93 -4.25 15.47
CA TYR A 63 36.47 -2.88 15.38
C TYR A 63 37.67 -2.81 14.42
N ARG A 64 38.56 -3.81 14.43
CA ARG A 64 39.73 -3.87 13.55
C ARG A 64 39.34 -3.95 12.08
N LEU A 65 38.31 -4.74 11.74
CA LEU A 65 37.82 -4.86 10.37
C LEU A 65 37.09 -3.59 9.91
N VAL A 66 36.30 -2.99 10.80
CA VAL A 66 35.63 -1.71 10.53
C VAL A 66 36.66 -0.62 10.28
N TYR A 67 37.65 -0.47 11.16
CA TYR A 67 38.73 0.50 11.00
C TYR A 67 39.52 0.28 9.71
N ALA A 68 39.97 -0.95 9.44
CA ALA A 68 40.71 -1.27 8.22
C ALA A 68 39.89 -0.95 6.95
N SER A 69 38.58 -1.24 6.96
CA SER A 69 37.69 -0.93 5.84
C SER A 69 37.47 0.57 5.64
N MET A 70 37.36 1.34 6.73
CA MET A 70 37.25 2.80 6.68
C MET A 70 38.54 3.43 6.14
N VAL A 71 39.69 3.00 6.65
CA VAL A 71 41.01 3.46 6.16
C VAL A 71 41.17 3.16 4.68
N ALA A 72 40.82 1.95 4.24
CA ALA A 72 40.83 1.60 2.81
C ALA A 72 39.90 2.53 2.00
N GLY A 73 38.70 2.82 2.51
CA GLY A 73 37.76 3.72 1.85
C GLY A 73 38.28 5.16 1.71
N TYR A 74 38.96 5.70 2.72
CA TYR A 74 39.61 7.02 2.63
C TYR A 74 40.80 7.02 1.65
N LYS A 75 41.59 5.94 1.60
CA LYS A 75 42.64 5.77 0.58
C LYS A 75 42.05 5.77 -0.83
N PHE A 76 40.96 5.05 -1.05
CA PHE A 76 40.25 5.08 -2.34
C PHE A 76 39.65 6.45 -2.66
N LEU A 77 39.18 7.20 -1.66
CA LEU A 77 38.71 8.56 -1.88
C LEU A 77 39.85 9.46 -2.37
N SER A 78 41.04 9.33 -1.78
CA SER A 78 42.25 10.04 -2.24
C SER A 78 42.60 9.66 -3.69
N LEU A 79 42.63 8.36 -4.00
CA LEU A 79 42.90 7.85 -5.35
C LEU A 79 41.88 8.37 -6.38
N LEU A 80 40.58 8.34 -6.05
CA LEU A 80 39.54 8.87 -6.94
C LEU A 80 39.56 10.40 -7.05
N SER A 81 40.18 11.09 -6.09
CA SER A 81 40.38 12.53 -6.15
C SER A 81 41.54 12.90 -7.08
N THR A 82 42.64 12.14 -7.07
CA THR A 82 43.77 12.33 -7.99
C THR A 82 43.41 11.90 -9.42
N ALA A 83 42.65 10.80 -9.56
CA ALA A 83 42.18 10.28 -10.85
C ALA A 83 41.14 11.17 -11.57
N GLN A 84 40.70 12.28 -10.96
CA GLN A 84 39.82 13.25 -11.64
C GLN A 84 40.53 13.99 -12.77
N LYS A 85 41.85 14.20 -12.67
CA LYS A 85 42.62 14.90 -13.70
C LYS A 85 43.04 13.91 -14.79
N PRO A 86 42.75 14.18 -16.08
CA PRO A 86 43.23 13.34 -17.16
C PRO A 86 44.77 13.42 -17.24
N GLY A 87 45.42 12.28 -17.50
CA GLY A 87 46.87 12.18 -17.63
C GLY A 87 47.64 11.79 -16.35
N CYS A 88 46.98 11.76 -15.19
CA CYS A 88 47.59 11.21 -13.97
C CYS A 88 47.76 9.66 -14.06
N PRO A 89 48.78 9.07 -13.43
CA PRO A 89 48.99 7.62 -13.45
C PRO A 89 47.81 6.85 -12.83
N GLU A 90 47.16 7.40 -11.80
CA GLU A 90 45.99 6.80 -11.16
C GLU A 90 44.77 6.78 -12.09
N HIS A 91 44.65 7.79 -12.96
CA HIS A 91 43.60 7.85 -13.96
C HIS A 91 43.79 6.76 -15.02
N THR A 92 45.02 6.57 -15.50
CA THR A 92 45.37 5.50 -16.44
C THR A 92 45.11 4.12 -15.85
N GLN A 93 45.55 3.88 -14.60
CA GLN A 93 45.30 2.61 -13.90
C GLN A 93 43.80 2.34 -13.72
N LEU A 94 43.00 3.37 -13.41
CA LEU A 94 41.56 3.24 -13.26
C LEU A 94 40.87 2.90 -14.59
N ILE A 95 41.22 3.60 -15.68
CA ILE A 95 40.67 3.31 -17.01
C ILE A 95 41.07 1.92 -17.46
N GLU A 96 42.32 1.52 -17.24
CA GLU A 96 42.80 0.19 -17.57
C GLU A 96 42.04 -0.89 -16.77
N HIS A 97 41.80 -0.66 -15.47
CA HIS A 97 41.02 -1.56 -14.64
C HIS A 97 39.57 -1.71 -15.15
N LEU A 98 38.92 -0.59 -15.52
CA LEU A 98 37.58 -0.61 -16.11
C LEU A 98 37.56 -1.33 -17.47
N ARG A 99 38.62 -1.17 -18.28
CA ARG A 99 38.77 -1.84 -19.57
C ARG A 99 38.93 -3.35 -19.39
N ARG A 100 39.84 -3.79 -18.51
CA ARG A 100 40.06 -5.22 -18.19
C ARG A 100 38.79 -5.91 -17.71
N ARG A 101 37.92 -5.19 -17.01
CA ARG A 101 36.64 -5.70 -16.50
C ARG A 101 35.50 -5.69 -17.54
N GLY A 102 35.73 -5.10 -18.71
CA GLY A 102 34.71 -4.91 -19.74
C GLY A 102 33.64 -3.88 -19.37
N ASP A 103 33.87 -3.07 -18.33
CA ASP A 103 32.93 -2.05 -17.85
C ASP A 103 32.87 -0.81 -18.78
N LEU A 104 33.87 -0.65 -19.67
CA LEU A 104 33.90 0.38 -20.72
C LEU A 104 33.17 -0.06 -22.01
N ASN A 105 32.94 -1.35 -22.19
CA ASN A 105 32.23 -1.82 -23.36
C ASN A 105 30.76 -1.44 -23.20
N PRO A 106 30.13 -0.82 -24.21
CA PRO A 106 28.70 -0.62 -24.19
C PRO A 106 28.08 -2.00 -24.03
N SER A 107 27.50 -2.26 -22.85
CA SER A 107 26.77 -3.48 -22.59
C SER A 107 25.81 -3.69 -23.76
N HIS A 108 25.92 -4.81 -24.47
CA HIS A 108 24.81 -5.39 -25.20
C HIS A 108 23.74 -5.77 -24.19
N SER A 109 23.14 -4.77 -23.55
CA SER A 109 21.89 -4.93 -22.85
C SER A 109 20.94 -5.38 -23.94
N LYS A 110 20.59 -6.66 -23.92
CA LYS A 110 19.46 -7.20 -24.68
C LYS A 110 18.37 -6.13 -24.65
N PRO A 111 17.86 -5.68 -25.82
CA PRO A 111 16.87 -4.62 -25.86
C PRO A 111 15.82 -4.99 -24.84
N LYS A 112 15.65 -4.13 -23.84
CA LYS A 112 14.75 -4.40 -22.72
C LYS A 112 13.39 -4.54 -23.37
N ASP A 113 12.96 -5.79 -23.49
CA ASP A 113 11.77 -6.22 -24.22
C ASP A 113 10.66 -5.19 -24.04
N THR A 114 10.17 -4.73 -25.20
CA THR A 114 8.86 -4.16 -25.50
C THR A 114 8.17 -3.47 -24.33
N VAL A 115 7.81 -2.20 -24.52
CA VAL A 115 6.78 -1.52 -23.72
C VAL A 115 5.63 -2.51 -23.50
N ARG A 116 5.62 -3.18 -22.34
CA ARG A 116 4.61 -4.17 -22.01
C ARG A 116 3.34 -3.36 -21.91
N ARG A 117 2.50 -3.44 -22.95
CA ARG A 117 1.18 -2.81 -22.95
C ARG A 117 0.55 -3.10 -21.60
N PRO A 118 0.02 -2.09 -20.88
CA PRO A 118 -0.66 -2.33 -19.63
C PRO A 118 -1.70 -3.42 -19.88
N ARG A 119 -1.54 -4.59 -19.27
CA ARG A 119 -2.56 -5.64 -19.36
C ARG A 119 -3.77 -5.08 -18.65
N GLU A 120 -4.86 -4.94 -19.38
CA GLU A 120 -6.12 -4.53 -18.80
C GLU A 120 -6.47 -5.45 -17.61
N PRO A 121 -6.93 -4.89 -16.49
CA PRO A 121 -7.27 -5.70 -15.33
C PRO A 121 -8.43 -6.64 -15.67
N PHE A 122 -8.40 -7.86 -15.13
CA PHE A 122 -9.46 -8.84 -15.36
C PHE A 122 -10.84 -8.34 -14.88
N LEU A 123 -10.89 -7.63 -13.76
CA LEU A 123 -12.10 -6.97 -13.25
C LEU A 123 -11.94 -5.45 -13.32
N LYS A 124 -12.93 -4.78 -13.90
CA LYS A 124 -13.02 -3.31 -13.93
C LYS A 124 -14.19 -2.87 -13.05
N ASN A 125 -13.97 -1.84 -12.24
CA ASN A 125 -15.06 -1.20 -11.50
C ASN A 125 -15.90 -0.39 -12.49
N VAL A 126 -17.20 -0.70 -12.56
CA VAL A 126 -18.18 -0.08 -13.46
C VAL A 126 -19.04 0.93 -12.71
N ALA A 127 -19.03 0.92 -11.37
CA ALA A 127 -19.70 1.93 -10.58
C ALA A 127 -19.14 3.32 -10.90
N GLY A 128 -20.03 4.29 -11.07
CA GLY A 128 -19.64 5.70 -11.18
C GLY A 128 -18.92 6.15 -9.90
N HIS A 129 -18.18 7.25 -9.98
CA HIS A 129 -17.50 7.79 -8.78
C HIS A 129 -18.49 8.15 -7.65
N ASP A 130 -19.77 8.34 -7.99
CA ASP A 130 -20.83 8.78 -7.09
C ASP A 130 -21.60 7.66 -6.39
N ASP A 131 -21.61 6.42 -6.92
CA ASP A 131 -22.56 5.38 -6.46
C ASP A 131 -22.18 4.71 -5.13
N GLY A 132 -21.03 5.04 -4.55
CA GLY A 132 -20.56 4.60 -3.22
C GLY A 132 -20.30 3.09 -3.06
N HIS A 133 -20.92 2.25 -3.87
CA HIS A 133 -20.84 0.80 -3.87
C HIS A 133 -20.03 0.33 -5.09
N PRO A 134 -18.84 -0.26 -4.90
CA PRO A 134 -18.06 -0.75 -6.02
C PRO A 134 -18.79 -1.91 -6.70
N VAL A 135 -18.92 -1.87 -8.02
CA VAL A 135 -19.53 -2.94 -8.81
C VAL A 135 -18.53 -3.38 -9.86
N TYR A 136 -18.15 -4.65 -9.84
CA TYR A 136 -17.12 -5.17 -10.74
C TYR A 136 -17.73 -5.98 -11.88
N LYS A 137 -17.24 -5.74 -13.10
CA LYS A 137 -17.52 -6.59 -14.26
C LYS A 137 -16.22 -7.14 -14.87
N PRO A 138 -16.23 -8.39 -15.37
CA PRO A 138 -15.10 -8.95 -16.09
C PRO A 138 -14.87 -8.19 -17.41
N THR A 139 -13.62 -7.85 -17.70
CA THR A 139 -13.23 -7.22 -18.98
C THR A 139 -13.01 -8.26 -20.08
N TYR A 140 -12.48 -9.42 -19.70
CA TYR A 140 -12.28 -10.54 -20.61
C TYR A 140 -12.39 -11.85 -19.84
N ILE A 141 -12.75 -12.94 -20.52
CA ILE A 141 -12.76 -14.29 -19.93
C ILE A 141 -11.54 -15.05 -20.47
N PRO A 142 -10.58 -15.45 -19.61
CA PRO A 142 -9.43 -16.25 -20.03
C PRO A 142 -9.87 -17.53 -20.74
N HIS A 143 -9.23 -17.85 -21.86
CA HIS A 143 -9.55 -19.05 -22.64
C HIS A 143 -9.45 -20.35 -21.80
N SER A 144 -8.56 -20.37 -20.81
CA SER A 144 -8.42 -21.48 -19.86
C SER A 144 -9.70 -21.83 -19.09
N PHE A 145 -10.63 -20.87 -18.92
CA PHE A 145 -11.88 -21.11 -18.18
C PHE A 145 -12.87 -21.97 -18.98
N ARG A 146 -12.69 -22.08 -20.30
CA ARG A 146 -13.53 -22.94 -21.16
C ARG A 146 -13.36 -24.42 -20.87
N TYR A 147 -12.15 -24.83 -20.47
CA TYR A 147 -11.81 -26.23 -20.22
C TYR A 147 -11.70 -26.55 -18.73
N ARG A 148 -11.43 -25.54 -17.89
CA ARG A 148 -11.25 -25.71 -16.46
C ARG A 148 -11.85 -24.53 -15.71
N ILE A 149 -12.99 -24.79 -15.08
CA ILE A 149 -13.66 -23.80 -14.25
C ILE A 149 -12.86 -23.62 -12.94
N PRO A 150 -12.36 -22.40 -12.64
CA PRO A 150 -11.69 -22.14 -11.38
C PRO A 150 -12.67 -22.16 -10.20
N SER A 151 -12.18 -22.55 -9.02
CA SER A 151 -12.97 -22.39 -7.80
C SER A 151 -12.75 -20.99 -7.22
N VAL A 152 -13.84 -20.33 -6.82
CA VAL A 152 -13.76 -19.12 -5.98
C VAL A 152 -13.31 -19.55 -4.59
N SER A 153 -12.31 -18.88 -4.03
CA SER A 153 -11.81 -19.14 -2.69
C SER A 153 -11.53 -17.82 -1.99
N ALA A 154 -11.70 -17.81 -0.67
CA ALA A 154 -11.34 -16.68 0.17
C ALA A 154 -10.13 -17.05 1.05
N THR A 155 -9.32 -16.04 1.36
CA THR A 155 -8.30 -16.15 2.41
C THR A 155 -8.98 -16.09 3.79
N ALA A 156 -8.30 -16.49 4.87
CA ALA A 156 -8.82 -16.32 6.23
C ALA A 156 -9.24 -14.88 6.54
N ASP A 157 -8.54 -13.90 5.95
CA ASP A 157 -8.86 -12.47 6.07
C ASP A 157 -10.03 -12.00 5.18
N GLY A 158 -10.69 -12.90 4.43
CA GLY A 158 -11.81 -12.56 3.55
C GLY A 158 -11.45 -12.10 2.13
N GLN A 159 -10.16 -12.05 1.76
CA GLN A 159 -9.74 -11.64 0.41
C GLN A 159 -10.14 -12.71 -0.64
N PRO A 160 -10.99 -12.40 -1.64
CA PRO A 160 -11.40 -13.36 -2.66
C PRO A 160 -10.36 -13.49 -3.78
N PHE A 161 -10.22 -14.70 -4.29
CA PHE A 161 -9.40 -15.00 -5.46
C PHE A 161 -9.90 -16.23 -6.21
N LEU A 162 -9.53 -16.34 -7.49
CA LEU A 162 -9.76 -17.54 -8.29
C LEU A 162 -8.60 -18.51 -8.14
N ARG A 163 -8.91 -19.75 -7.77
CA ARG A 163 -7.92 -20.84 -7.72
C ARG A 163 -8.00 -21.69 -8.97
N LEU A 164 -6.97 -21.58 -9.81
CA LEU A 164 -6.87 -22.30 -11.09
C LEU A 164 -6.43 -23.76 -10.91
N LYS A 165 -5.48 -24.03 -10.02
CA LYS A 165 -4.91 -25.38 -9.80
C LYS A 165 -4.45 -25.60 -8.36
N LYS A 166 -4.24 -26.87 -8.02
CA LYS A 166 -3.56 -27.34 -6.80
C LYS A 166 -2.23 -27.99 -7.23
N PRO A 167 -1.06 -27.69 -6.63
CA PRO A 167 -0.79 -26.60 -5.66
C PRO A 167 -0.95 -25.20 -6.28
N GLN A 168 -1.16 -24.17 -5.45
CA GLN A 168 -1.36 -22.80 -5.91
C GLN A 168 -0.08 -22.24 -6.57
N PRO A 169 -0.17 -21.51 -7.70
CA PRO A 169 1.01 -20.86 -8.28
C PRO A 169 1.69 -19.90 -7.29
N ARG A 170 3.02 -20.00 -7.18
CA ARG A 170 3.82 -19.17 -6.25
C ARG A 170 3.60 -17.66 -6.45
N ALA A 171 3.41 -17.21 -7.69
CA ALA A 171 3.15 -15.82 -8.00
C ALA A 171 1.80 -15.33 -7.41
N LEU A 172 0.75 -16.14 -7.52
CA LEU A 172 -0.57 -15.83 -6.96
C LEU A 172 -0.51 -15.82 -5.43
N SER A 173 0.10 -16.85 -4.83
CA SER A 173 0.29 -16.95 -3.37
C SER A 173 1.07 -15.74 -2.83
N LYS A 174 2.16 -15.32 -3.49
CA LYS A 174 2.92 -14.12 -3.12
C LYS A 174 2.07 -12.85 -3.19
N MET A 175 1.26 -12.68 -4.23
CA MET A 175 0.39 -11.51 -4.38
C MET A 175 -0.69 -11.45 -3.29
N ILE A 176 -1.32 -12.58 -2.98
CA ILE A 176 -2.28 -12.69 -1.88
C ILE A 176 -1.60 -12.32 -0.56
N GLY A 177 -0.42 -12.88 -0.27
CA GLY A 177 0.33 -12.55 0.95
C GLY A 177 0.78 -11.08 1.03
N VAL A 178 1.07 -10.42 -0.09
CA VAL A 178 1.34 -8.96 -0.10
C VAL A 178 0.07 -8.18 0.25
N LYS A 179 -1.07 -8.51 -0.35
CA LYS A 179 -2.35 -7.84 -0.08
C LYS A 179 -2.85 -8.08 1.35
N GLY A 180 -2.73 -9.30 1.87
CA GLY A 180 -3.03 -9.63 3.26
C GLY A 180 -2.19 -8.80 4.24
N ARG A 181 -0.88 -8.67 4.01
CA ARG A 181 -0.01 -7.82 4.85
C ARG A 181 -0.41 -6.34 4.84
N ILE A 182 -0.86 -5.81 3.69
CA ILE A 182 -1.35 -4.43 3.60
C ILE A 182 -2.60 -4.28 4.47
N PHE A 183 -3.54 -5.22 4.40
CA PHE A 183 -4.75 -5.20 5.20
C PHE A 183 -4.46 -5.33 6.70
N ILE A 184 -3.65 -6.31 7.11
CA ILE A 184 -3.22 -6.49 8.50
C ILE A 184 -2.50 -5.25 9.01
N SER A 185 -1.66 -4.61 8.19
CA SER A 185 -0.99 -3.36 8.59
C SER A 185 -1.98 -2.23 8.86
N LYS A 186 -3.11 -2.13 8.14
CA LYS A 186 -4.15 -1.14 8.42
C LYS A 186 -4.89 -1.45 9.71
N ILE A 187 -5.23 -2.72 9.96
CA ILE A 187 -5.85 -3.16 11.22
C ILE A 187 -4.93 -2.87 12.40
N ARG A 188 -3.63 -3.16 12.29
CA ARG A 188 -2.68 -2.84 13.36
C ARG A 188 -2.64 -1.36 13.69
N LYS A 189 -2.61 -0.48 12.68
CA LYS A 189 -2.68 0.98 12.90
C LYS A 189 -3.96 1.39 13.62
N LEU A 190 -5.10 0.77 13.27
CA LEU A 190 -6.35 1.03 13.96
C LEU A 190 -6.28 0.65 15.45
N VAL A 191 -5.71 -0.52 15.76
CA VAL A 191 -5.52 -0.99 17.14
C VAL A 191 -4.47 -0.14 17.89
N GLU A 192 -3.39 0.26 17.23
CA GLU A 192 -2.34 1.12 17.80
C GLU A 192 -2.89 2.48 18.26
N ILE A 193 -3.83 3.06 17.51
CA ILE A 193 -4.46 4.34 17.87
C ILE A 193 -5.27 4.24 19.16
N ASP A 194 -5.92 3.10 19.40
CA ASP A 194 -6.69 2.88 20.63
C ASP A 194 -5.81 2.70 21.88
N GLY A 195 -4.50 2.55 21.72
CA GLY A 195 -3.53 2.47 22.81
C GLY A 195 -2.97 3.82 23.26
N GLU A 196 -1.66 3.97 23.17
CA GLU A 196 -0.89 5.12 23.68
C GLU A 196 -1.29 6.48 23.08
N PRO A 197 -1.53 6.63 21.75
CA PRO A 197 -1.85 7.94 21.18
C PRO A 197 -3.14 8.55 21.75
N ARG A 198 -4.14 7.71 22.04
CA ARG A 198 -5.40 8.16 22.65
C ARG A 198 -5.18 8.69 24.06
N TRP A 199 -4.38 7.99 24.86
CA TRP A 199 -4.07 8.42 26.23
C TRP A 199 -3.26 9.72 26.23
N ASN A 200 -2.19 9.77 25.43
CA ASN A 200 -1.35 10.96 25.32
C ASN A 200 -2.17 12.17 24.87
N ALA A 201 -3.10 11.98 23.93
CA ALA A 201 -3.90 13.09 23.46
C ALA A 201 -4.84 13.68 24.51
N ALA A 202 -5.40 12.84 25.40
CA ALA A 202 -6.19 13.33 26.52
C ALA A 202 -5.34 14.11 27.53
N GLN A 203 -4.09 13.70 27.76
CA GLN A 203 -3.16 14.39 28.66
C GLN A 203 -2.71 15.74 28.09
N GLU A 204 -2.38 15.79 26.80
CA GLU A 204 -2.04 17.04 26.11
C GLU A 204 -3.20 18.03 26.13
N ASP A 205 -4.44 17.58 25.85
CA ASP A 205 -5.62 18.46 25.94
C ASP A 205 -5.86 19.00 27.36
N GLN A 206 -5.63 18.18 28.39
CA GLN A 206 -5.71 18.62 29.79
C GLN A 206 -4.63 19.67 30.09
N TRP A 207 -3.42 19.46 29.58
CA TRP A 207 -2.33 20.41 29.74
C TRP A 207 -2.63 21.74 29.03
N ASP A 208 -3.13 21.71 27.80
CA ASP A 208 -3.57 22.90 27.07
C ASP A 208 -4.65 23.68 27.84
N GLU A 209 -5.57 22.99 28.50
CA GLU A 209 -6.59 23.62 29.34
C GLU A 209 -5.98 24.32 30.57
N LEU A 210 -5.02 23.67 31.24
CA LEU A 210 -4.30 24.26 32.37
C LEU A 210 -3.49 25.48 31.95
N MET A 211 -2.78 25.39 30.82
CA MET A 211 -2.04 26.51 30.24
C MET A 211 -2.96 27.67 29.87
N ALA A 212 -4.12 27.39 29.27
CA ALA A 212 -5.11 28.42 28.95
C ALA A 212 -5.67 29.11 30.20
N LYS A 213 -5.85 28.37 31.32
CA LYS A 213 -6.25 28.96 32.61
C LYS A 213 -5.15 29.84 33.20
N GLN A 214 -3.90 29.40 33.15
CA GLN A 214 -2.75 30.15 33.65
C GLN A 214 -2.54 31.45 32.85
N MET A 215 -2.59 31.39 31.52
CA MET A 215 -2.46 32.56 30.64
C MET A 215 -3.54 33.62 30.93
N LYS A 216 -4.77 33.19 31.24
CA LYS A 216 -5.85 34.10 31.66
C LYS A 216 -5.58 34.74 33.01
N ALA A 217 -5.05 33.99 33.97
CA ALA A 217 -4.72 34.49 35.31
C ALA A 217 -3.60 35.53 35.28
N GLU A 218 -2.59 35.32 34.43
CA GLU A 218 -1.44 36.22 34.28
C GLU A 218 -1.73 37.44 33.39
N ARG A 219 -2.96 37.57 32.85
CA ARG A 219 -3.39 38.62 31.90
C ARG A 219 -2.43 38.79 30.72
N VAL A 220 -1.73 37.72 30.34
CA VAL A 220 -0.86 37.71 29.16
C VAL A 220 -1.78 37.76 27.95
N ARG A 221 -1.77 38.89 27.25
CA ARG A 221 -2.58 39.10 26.05
C ARG A 221 -2.01 38.30 24.88
N GLY A 222 -2.31 37.01 24.85
CA GLY A 222 -2.00 36.11 23.74
C GLY A 222 -3.03 36.23 22.61
N GLU A 223 -2.64 35.85 21.40
CA GLU A 223 -3.47 35.82 20.18
C GLU A 223 -4.80 35.05 20.33
N SER A 224 -4.97 34.28 21.41
CA SER A 224 -6.18 33.54 21.74
C SER A 224 -7.43 34.42 21.95
N GLU A 225 -7.28 35.72 22.24
CA GLU A 225 -8.43 36.65 22.34
C GLU A 225 -9.05 37.00 20.97
N ARG A 226 -8.33 36.86 19.86
CA ARG A 226 -8.87 37.17 18.52
C ARG A 226 -9.88 36.14 17.99
N SER A 227 -9.94 34.95 18.58
CA SER A 227 -10.86 33.89 18.16
C SER A 227 -12.14 33.79 19.00
N GLY A 228 -12.29 34.60 20.06
CA GLY A 228 -13.39 34.50 21.03
C GLY A 228 -14.73 35.14 20.62
N VAL A 229 -14.80 35.89 19.52
CA VAL A 229 -15.98 36.73 19.23
C VAL A 229 -17.01 36.08 18.30
N ASN A 230 -16.76 34.90 17.72
CA ASN A 230 -17.76 34.27 16.83
C ASN A 230 -17.88 32.73 16.98
N GLY A 231 -18.74 32.33 17.92
CA GLY A 231 -19.69 31.23 17.72
C GLY A 231 -19.19 29.80 17.95
N GLY A 232 -19.56 29.23 19.10
CA GLY A 232 -19.84 27.82 19.30
C GLY A 232 -18.71 26.99 19.91
N GLY A 233 -18.93 26.42 21.10
CA GLY A 233 -18.03 25.48 21.78
C GLY A 233 -17.65 24.23 20.96
N GLN A 234 -18.29 24.02 19.82
CA GLN A 234 -17.98 22.98 18.85
C GLN A 234 -16.64 23.21 18.12
N LYS A 235 -16.26 24.46 17.79
CA LYS A 235 -14.98 24.76 17.12
C LYS A 235 -13.76 24.51 18.01
N VAL A 236 -13.89 24.75 19.32
CA VAL A 236 -12.83 24.50 20.31
C VAL A 236 -12.62 23.00 20.52
N SER A 237 -13.66 22.19 20.33
CA SER A 237 -13.55 20.73 20.39
C SER A 237 -12.93 20.13 19.14
N GLU A 238 -13.14 20.74 17.96
CA GLU A 238 -12.55 20.28 16.69
C GLU A 238 -11.05 20.63 16.56
N SER A 239 -10.55 21.58 17.36
CA SER A 239 -9.13 21.98 17.38
C SER A 239 -8.28 21.20 18.39
N SER A 240 -8.87 20.27 19.15
CA SER A 240 -8.19 19.52 20.21
C SER A 240 -7.37 18.35 19.65
N PHE A 241 -6.31 17.97 20.37
CA PHE A 241 -5.45 16.87 19.93
C PHE A 241 -6.19 15.52 20.01
N SER A 242 -7.02 15.29 21.04
CA SER A 242 -7.87 14.08 21.08
C SER A 242 -8.82 13.97 19.89
N TRP A 243 -9.36 15.10 19.41
CA TRP A 243 -10.18 15.13 18.20
C TRP A 243 -9.40 14.63 16.98
N SER A 244 -8.16 15.09 16.81
CA SER A 244 -7.30 14.65 15.70
C SER A 244 -6.98 13.14 15.74
N VAL A 245 -6.80 12.57 16.94
CA VAL A 245 -6.58 11.13 17.13
C VAL A 245 -7.85 10.34 16.79
N GLN A 246 -9.02 10.81 17.23
CA GLN A 246 -10.29 10.17 16.87
C GLN A 246 -10.62 10.29 15.38
N LEU A 247 -10.24 11.41 14.75
CA LEU A 247 -10.34 11.58 13.31
C LEU A 247 -9.45 10.59 12.57
N THR A 248 -8.22 10.39 13.06
CA THR A 248 -7.29 9.40 12.52
C THR A 248 -7.83 7.98 12.68
N ARG A 249 -8.45 7.65 13.82
CA ARG A 249 -9.15 6.38 14.02
C ARG A 249 -10.24 6.18 12.97
N LEU A 250 -11.14 7.16 12.83
CA LEU A 250 -12.26 7.11 11.87
C LEU A 250 -11.75 6.93 10.44
N TRP A 251 -10.63 7.57 10.10
CA TRP A 251 -9.97 7.40 8.81
C TRP A 251 -9.56 5.95 8.55
N TRP A 252 -8.93 5.29 9.51
CA TRP A 252 -8.55 3.90 9.36
C TRP A 252 -9.75 2.95 9.34
N GLU A 253 -10.76 3.18 10.18
CA GLU A 253 -12.03 2.43 10.12
C GLU A 253 -12.63 2.51 8.71
N TRP A 254 -12.72 3.72 8.16
CA TRP A 254 -13.23 3.95 6.81
C TRP A 254 -12.37 3.26 5.72
N GLN A 255 -11.04 3.32 5.84
CA GLN A 255 -10.13 2.69 4.88
C GLN A 255 -10.22 1.16 4.90
N VAL A 256 -10.38 0.55 6.07
CA VAL A 256 -10.61 -0.90 6.21
C VAL A 256 -11.95 -1.26 5.60
N GLU A 257 -13.00 -0.50 5.91
CA GLU A 257 -14.34 -0.76 5.39
C GLU A 257 -14.41 -0.61 3.85
N ARG A 258 -13.74 0.39 3.29
CA ARG A 258 -13.63 0.60 1.84
C ARG A 258 -12.90 -0.57 1.16
N MET A 259 -11.83 -1.08 1.79
CA MET A 259 -11.15 -2.29 1.30
C MET A 259 -12.05 -3.52 1.39
N TRP A 260 -12.80 -3.66 2.48
CA TRP A 260 -13.71 -4.79 2.66
C TRP A 260 -14.82 -4.79 1.61
N ARG A 261 -15.48 -3.65 1.36
CA ARG A 261 -16.47 -3.51 0.28
C ARG A 261 -15.89 -3.84 -1.08
N ASP A 262 -14.69 -3.36 -1.36
CA ASP A 262 -13.98 -3.68 -2.60
C ASP A 262 -13.77 -5.20 -2.75
N TRP A 263 -13.43 -5.88 -1.66
CA TRP A 263 -13.26 -7.32 -1.65
C TRP A 263 -14.59 -8.05 -1.83
N THR A 264 -15.64 -7.70 -1.08
CA THR A 264 -16.96 -8.31 -1.24
C THR A 264 -17.47 -8.18 -2.67
N ALA A 265 -17.42 -6.98 -3.25
CA ALA A 265 -17.86 -6.74 -4.62
C ALA A 265 -17.03 -7.50 -5.67
N ARG A 266 -15.71 -7.62 -5.47
CA ARG A 266 -14.88 -8.49 -6.33
C ARG A 266 -15.27 -9.95 -6.15
N GLY A 267 -15.53 -10.40 -4.93
CA GLY A 267 -15.93 -11.76 -4.61
C GLY A 267 -17.23 -12.13 -5.31
N GLU A 268 -18.24 -11.26 -5.24
CA GLU A 268 -19.52 -11.38 -5.93
C GLU A 268 -19.33 -11.46 -7.44
N ALA A 269 -18.55 -10.55 -8.03
CA ALA A 269 -18.27 -10.57 -9.47
C ALA A 269 -17.52 -11.85 -9.90
N LEU A 270 -16.56 -12.32 -9.10
CA LEU A 270 -15.87 -13.59 -9.37
C LEU A 270 -16.80 -14.78 -9.28
N HIS A 271 -17.73 -14.77 -8.32
CA HIS A 271 -18.74 -15.81 -8.15
C HIS A 271 -19.69 -15.86 -9.35
N GLN A 272 -20.22 -14.71 -9.77
CA GLN A 272 -21.07 -14.60 -10.95
C GLN A 272 -20.40 -15.17 -12.20
N VAL A 273 -19.13 -14.79 -12.45
CA VAL A 273 -18.36 -15.32 -13.59
C VAL A 273 -18.23 -16.84 -13.53
N VAL A 274 -17.96 -17.41 -12.35
CA VAL A 274 -17.81 -18.86 -12.20
C VAL A 274 -19.15 -19.59 -12.41
N GLU A 275 -20.25 -19.05 -11.88
CA GLU A 275 -21.59 -19.63 -12.07
C GLU A 275 -22.07 -19.53 -13.52
N GLU A 276 -21.81 -18.41 -14.21
CA GLU A 276 -22.06 -18.27 -15.66
C GLU A 276 -21.27 -19.31 -16.47
N GLN A 277 -20.01 -19.59 -16.11
CA GLN A 277 -19.23 -20.62 -16.80
C GLN A 277 -19.74 -22.03 -16.51
N LYS A 278 -20.16 -22.33 -15.27
CA LYS A 278 -20.77 -23.62 -14.92
C LYS A 278 -22.07 -23.85 -15.67
N THR A 279 -22.93 -22.84 -15.74
CA THR A 279 -24.21 -22.92 -16.45
C THR A 279 -24.01 -23.08 -17.95
N GLN A 280 -23.03 -22.39 -18.55
CA GLN A 280 -22.65 -22.59 -19.96
C GLN A 280 -22.14 -24.01 -20.23
N LEU A 281 -21.35 -24.59 -19.33
CA LEU A 281 -20.85 -25.95 -19.47
C LEU A 281 -21.98 -26.97 -19.37
N ARG A 282 -22.86 -26.85 -18.35
CA ARG A 282 -24.06 -27.69 -18.21
C ARG A 282 -24.98 -27.64 -19.44
N ARG A 283 -25.15 -26.46 -20.05
CA ARG A 283 -25.94 -26.31 -21.30
C ARG A 283 -25.30 -27.01 -22.48
N LYS A 284 -23.98 -26.96 -22.62
CA LYS A 284 -23.26 -27.68 -23.68
C LYS A 284 -23.36 -29.19 -23.49
N ASP A 285 -23.12 -29.67 -22.27
CA ASP A 285 -23.24 -31.08 -21.93
C ASP A 285 -24.68 -31.59 -22.18
N ALA A 286 -25.71 -30.77 -21.89
CA ALA A 286 -27.10 -31.10 -22.20
C ALA A 286 -27.35 -31.24 -23.71
N VAL A 287 -26.88 -30.29 -24.53
CA VAL A 287 -27.01 -30.34 -26.00
C VAL A 287 -26.25 -31.53 -26.59
N ASP A 288 -25.04 -31.79 -26.09
CA ASP A 288 -24.23 -32.94 -26.50
C ASP A 288 -24.91 -34.26 -26.07
N SER A 289 -25.56 -34.30 -24.90
CA SER A 289 -26.35 -35.45 -24.45
C SER A 289 -27.63 -35.66 -25.27
N GLU A 290 -28.35 -34.61 -25.67
CA GLU A 290 -29.53 -34.70 -26.53
C GLU A 290 -29.17 -35.13 -27.96
N THR A 291 -28.04 -34.67 -28.49
CA THR A 291 -27.55 -35.11 -29.81
C THR A 291 -27.07 -36.57 -29.78
N LEU A 292 -26.49 -37.03 -28.67
CA LEU A 292 -26.17 -38.44 -28.45
C LEU A 292 -27.43 -39.29 -28.23
N GLN A 293 -28.43 -38.81 -27.47
CA GLN A 293 -29.71 -39.49 -27.29
C GLN A 293 -30.50 -39.60 -28.60
N LYS A 294 -30.51 -38.55 -29.45
CA LYS A 294 -31.12 -38.62 -30.79
C LYS A 294 -30.41 -39.62 -31.73
N ARG A 295 -29.12 -39.90 -31.52
CA ARG A 295 -28.41 -41.02 -32.17
C ARG A 295 -28.67 -42.38 -31.51
N SER A 296 -29.07 -42.40 -30.24
CA SER A 296 -29.24 -43.60 -29.42
C SER A 296 -30.69 -44.06 -29.25
N LEU A 297 -31.66 -43.49 -29.98
CA LEU A 297 -33.02 -44.03 -30.09
C LEU A 297 -33.07 -45.26 -31.02
N LYS A 298 -32.27 -46.26 -30.67
CA LYS A 298 -32.36 -47.68 -31.05
C LYS A 298 -31.73 -48.55 -29.94
N ALA A 299 -32.10 -48.34 -28.68
CA ALA A 299 -32.06 -49.35 -27.63
C ALA A 299 -32.55 -48.78 -26.28
N GLY A 300 -33.57 -49.41 -25.71
CA GLY A 300 -33.63 -49.80 -24.30
C GLY A 300 -33.62 -48.71 -23.22
N SER A 301 -34.81 -48.51 -22.64
CA SER A 301 -35.14 -47.88 -21.35
C SER A 301 -34.20 -48.22 -20.16
N MET A 302 -33.95 -47.23 -19.27
CA MET A 302 -34.04 -47.24 -17.78
C MET A 302 -33.17 -46.10 -17.12
N PRO A 303 -33.31 -45.74 -15.82
CA PRO A 303 -34.11 -44.60 -15.37
C PRO A 303 -33.35 -43.48 -14.60
N SER A 304 -34.01 -42.32 -14.55
CA SER A 304 -34.06 -41.29 -13.50
C SER A 304 -32.77 -40.84 -12.78
N SER A 305 -32.35 -39.61 -13.10
CA SER A 305 -31.31 -38.87 -12.39
C SER A 305 -31.73 -38.50 -10.96
N ARG A 306 -30.89 -38.85 -10.00
CA ARG A 306 -30.90 -38.29 -8.65
C ARG A 306 -30.70 -36.77 -8.70
N ASN A 307 -31.71 -36.04 -8.24
CA ASN A 307 -31.65 -34.60 -7.94
C ASN A 307 -30.51 -34.30 -6.95
N LEU A 308 -29.52 -33.52 -7.39
CA LEU A 308 -28.46 -32.92 -6.56
C LEU A 308 -28.65 -31.39 -6.56
N ASP A 309 -29.86 -30.93 -6.24
CA ASP A 309 -30.19 -29.51 -6.16
C ASP A 309 -30.19 -28.96 -4.73
N THR A 310 -29.75 -29.74 -3.74
CA THR A 310 -29.58 -29.24 -2.37
C THR A 310 -28.15 -28.72 -2.19
N PRO A 311 -27.91 -27.39 -2.16
CA PRO A 311 -26.61 -26.87 -1.75
C PRO A 311 -26.33 -27.31 -0.31
N PRO A 312 -25.11 -27.78 0.01
CA PRO A 312 -24.79 -28.25 1.35
C PRO A 312 -24.78 -27.08 2.32
N ASN A 313 -25.82 -26.95 3.15
CA ASN A 313 -25.84 -26.35 4.50
C ASN A 313 -24.90 -25.14 4.75
N VAL A 314 -24.78 -24.21 3.80
CA VAL A 314 -24.11 -22.92 4.00
C VAL A 314 -25.23 -21.93 4.25
N ASP A 315 -25.49 -21.63 5.51
CA ASP A 315 -26.30 -20.48 5.87
C ASP A 315 -25.72 -19.25 5.16
N VAL A 316 -26.53 -18.67 4.25
CA VAL A 316 -26.26 -17.35 3.70
C VAL A 316 -26.50 -16.38 4.84
N TYR A 317 -25.49 -16.16 5.68
CA TYR A 317 -25.52 -15.04 6.61
C TYR A 317 -25.56 -13.77 5.74
N PRO A 318 -26.67 -13.00 5.73
CA PRO A 318 -26.63 -11.67 5.15
C PRO A 318 -25.59 -10.92 5.97
N ALA A 319 -24.45 -10.61 5.35
CA ALA A 319 -23.45 -9.76 5.98
C ALA A 319 -24.18 -8.48 6.37
N ARG A 320 -24.39 -8.25 7.67
CA ARG A 320 -24.94 -6.98 8.14
C ARG A 320 -24.06 -5.89 7.53
N PRO A 321 -24.61 -4.95 6.75
CA PRO A 321 -23.81 -3.88 6.20
C PRO A 321 -23.14 -3.15 7.36
N TYR A 322 -21.83 -3.00 7.30
CA TYR A 322 -21.09 -2.26 8.30
C TYR A 322 -21.62 -0.80 8.33
N PRO A 323 -21.91 -0.25 9.52
CA PRO A 323 -22.79 0.91 9.67
C PRO A 323 -22.16 2.25 9.26
N LEU A 324 -20.84 2.31 9.13
CA LEU A 324 -20.09 3.57 8.96
C LEU A 324 -20.38 4.26 7.63
N THR A 325 -20.45 3.48 6.56
CA THR A 325 -20.64 4.01 5.21
C THR A 325 -22.11 4.00 4.76
N ALA A 326 -22.99 3.32 5.48
CA ALA A 326 -24.44 3.40 5.25
C ALA A 326 -24.98 4.83 5.52
N SER A 327 -24.29 5.61 6.38
CA SER A 327 -24.65 7.00 6.65
C SER A 327 -24.18 8.00 5.60
N ILE A 328 -23.29 7.61 4.68
CA ILE A 328 -22.68 8.52 3.69
C ILE A 328 -23.68 8.96 2.61
N PRO A 329 -24.48 8.07 1.98
CA PRO A 329 -25.43 8.47 0.93
C PRO A 329 -26.45 9.52 1.41
N ALA A 330 -26.94 9.40 2.65
CA ALA A 330 -27.90 10.35 3.23
C ALA A 330 -27.32 11.75 3.46
N VAL A 331 -26.00 11.87 3.66
CA VAL A 331 -25.30 13.15 3.86
C VAL A 331 -24.85 13.74 2.52
N LEU A 332 -24.39 12.91 1.57
CA LEU A 332 -24.08 13.33 0.21
C LEU A 332 -25.33 13.83 -0.53
N ALA A 333 -26.48 13.16 -0.39
CA ALA A 333 -27.75 13.61 -0.98
C ALA A 333 -28.21 14.99 -0.46
N LYS A 334 -27.87 15.34 0.79
CA LYS A 334 -28.11 16.68 1.36
C LYS A 334 -27.12 17.73 0.83
N GLN A 335 -25.95 17.33 0.33
CA GLN A 335 -24.93 18.22 -0.23
C GLN A 335 -25.12 18.47 -1.73
N THR A 336 -25.58 17.47 -2.49
CA THR A 336 -25.82 17.59 -3.95
C THR A 336 -26.96 18.56 -4.28
N GLY A 337 -27.87 18.86 -3.34
CA GLY A 337 -28.83 19.97 -3.46
C GLY A 337 -28.22 21.38 -3.42
N ARG A 338 -26.92 21.52 -3.12
CA ARG A 338 -26.23 22.82 -3.00
C ARG A 338 -25.00 22.98 -3.89
N GLN A 339 -24.52 21.93 -4.56
CA GLN A 339 -23.30 21.98 -5.36
C GLN A 339 -23.48 21.24 -6.70
N GLN A 340 -24.22 21.86 -7.62
CA GLN A 340 -23.94 21.69 -9.04
C GLN A 340 -23.01 22.82 -9.47
N MET A 341 -21.71 22.54 -9.61
CA MET A 341 -20.78 23.20 -10.54
C MET A 341 -19.35 22.66 -10.34
N GLY A 342 -18.86 21.92 -11.33
CA GLY A 342 -17.49 22.02 -11.82
C GLY A 342 -16.40 21.17 -11.15
N GLY A 343 -15.68 20.37 -11.97
CA GLY A 343 -14.23 20.28 -11.82
C GLY A 343 -13.60 18.89 -11.84
N THR A 344 -13.22 18.47 -13.04
CA THR A 344 -12.33 17.36 -13.41
C THR A 344 -11.09 17.11 -12.53
N GLY A 345 -10.87 15.85 -12.15
CA GLY A 345 -9.67 15.09 -12.56
C GLY A 345 -8.29 15.47 -12.01
N LYS A 346 -8.18 16.11 -10.84
CA LYS A 346 -6.88 16.26 -10.13
C LYS A 346 -6.81 15.32 -8.94
N SER A 347 -5.59 14.89 -8.59
CA SER A 347 -5.25 14.12 -7.38
C SER A 347 -5.89 14.78 -6.15
N VAL A 348 -7.09 14.33 -5.79
CA VAL A 348 -7.85 14.84 -4.64
C VAL A 348 -7.10 14.38 -3.40
N ASP A 349 -6.75 15.33 -2.53
CA ASP A 349 -6.22 14.98 -1.22
C ASP A 349 -7.26 14.09 -0.53
N PRO A 350 -6.90 12.88 -0.06
CA PRO A 350 -7.81 11.97 0.64
C PRO A 350 -8.64 12.64 1.73
N PHE A 351 -8.10 13.66 2.39
CA PHE A 351 -8.78 14.39 3.47
C PHE A 351 -9.70 15.53 2.99
N THR A 352 -9.67 15.85 1.70
CA THR A 352 -10.59 16.81 1.05
C THR A 352 -11.68 16.13 0.23
N GLU A 353 -11.66 14.79 0.14
CA GLU A 353 -12.68 14.03 -0.58
C GLU A 353 -14.08 14.34 -0.01
N PRO A 354 -15.08 14.66 -0.86
CA PRO A 354 -16.45 14.94 -0.41
C PRO A 354 -17.04 13.81 0.45
N ALA A 355 -16.74 12.56 0.09
CA ALA A 355 -17.16 11.37 0.83
C ALA A 355 -16.58 11.33 2.25
N TRP A 356 -15.32 11.73 2.43
CA TRP A 356 -14.68 11.81 3.74
C TRP A 356 -15.31 12.93 4.58
N ASN A 357 -15.49 14.12 4.00
CA ASN A 357 -16.13 15.23 4.69
C ASN A 357 -17.58 14.91 5.12
N ALA A 358 -18.33 14.22 4.25
CA ALA A 358 -19.67 13.74 4.57
C ALA A 358 -19.65 12.74 5.73
N LEU A 359 -18.67 11.82 5.76
CA LEU A 359 -18.51 10.86 6.84
C LEU A 359 -18.16 11.53 8.17
N VAL A 360 -17.21 12.47 8.18
CA VAL A 360 -16.83 13.19 9.40
C VAL A 360 -18.03 13.95 9.99
N ARG A 361 -18.83 14.59 9.13
CA ARG A 361 -20.08 15.25 9.56
C ARG A 361 -21.12 14.25 10.08
N ALA A 362 -21.28 13.11 9.42
CA ALA A 362 -22.21 12.06 9.86
C ALA A 362 -21.82 11.47 11.23
N GLN A 363 -20.51 11.37 11.49
CA GLN A 363 -19.94 10.75 12.67
C GLN A 363 -19.49 11.76 13.74
N SER A 364 -19.79 13.05 13.58
CA SER A 364 -19.37 14.13 14.49
C SER A 364 -19.79 13.85 15.93
N ASN A 365 -21.03 13.40 16.15
CA ASN A 365 -21.54 13.03 17.48
C ASN A 365 -20.77 11.85 18.10
N ARG A 366 -20.33 10.88 17.28
CA ARG A 366 -19.53 9.75 17.74
C ARG A 366 -18.11 10.19 18.09
N LEU A 367 -17.52 11.06 17.27
CA LEU A 367 -16.21 11.66 17.52
C LEU A 367 -16.22 12.50 18.81
N LEU A 368 -17.25 13.31 19.05
CA LEU A 368 -17.41 14.10 20.28
C LEU A 368 -17.57 13.21 21.53
N LYS A 369 -18.29 12.10 21.42
CA LYS A 369 -18.39 11.10 22.50
C LYS A 369 -17.02 10.47 22.80
N TRP A 370 -16.27 10.12 21.76
CA TRP A 370 -14.93 9.54 21.92
C TRP A 370 -13.90 10.50 22.49
N ALA A 371 -14.02 11.79 22.19
CA ALA A 371 -13.19 12.85 22.77
C ALA A 371 -13.59 13.21 24.22
N GLY A 372 -14.55 12.51 24.83
CA GLY A 372 -14.96 12.71 26.23
C GLY A 372 -15.85 13.92 26.48
N LYS A 373 -16.32 14.63 25.44
CA LYS A 373 -17.12 15.87 25.56
C LYS A 373 -18.62 15.67 25.32
N GLY A 374 -19.06 14.46 25.00
CA GLY A 374 -20.46 14.13 24.65
C GLY A 374 -21.46 14.02 25.81
N ALA A 375 -21.06 14.26 27.06
CA ALA A 375 -21.93 14.15 28.24
C ALA A 375 -22.28 15.50 28.90
N ALA A 376 -21.71 16.62 28.45
CA ALA A 376 -21.84 17.92 29.13
C ALA A 376 -23.02 18.80 28.65
N SER A 377 -24.03 18.26 27.96
CA SER A 377 -25.18 19.07 27.45
C SER A 377 -26.56 18.64 28.00
N LYS A 378 -26.60 17.93 29.11
CA LYS A 378 -27.84 17.66 29.85
C LYS A 378 -27.60 17.80 31.35
N GLU A 379 -27.40 19.03 31.81
CA GLU A 379 -27.78 19.47 33.15
C GLU A 379 -28.34 20.89 33.04
#